data_AF-A0A6A4GBR1-F1
#
_entry.id   AF-A0A6A4GBR1-F1
#
_cell.length_a   1.000
_cell.length_b   1.000
_cell.length_c   1.000
_cell.angle_alpha   90.00
_cell.angle_beta   90.00
_cell.angle_gamma   90.00
#
_symmetry.space_group_name_H-M   'P 1'
#
loop_
_entity.id
_entity.type
_entity.pdbx_description
1 polymer ?
#
loop_
_entity_poly.entity_id
_entity_poly.type
_entity_poly.pdbx_seq_one_letter_code
_entity_poly.pdbx_strand_id
1 'polypeptide(L)' 'EKIQSLQALYRDLVEKCFRSCCADFACKAMTSKEETCVINCVDKFLDKSSKHPESRFAE' A
#
# COMPACT_ATOMS: atom_id res chain seq x y z
N GLU A 1 18.73 14.26 -7.29
CA GLU A 1 17.32 14.66 -7.05
C GLU A 1 16.32 13.48 -7.11
N LYS A 2 16.56 12.38 -6.37
CA LYS A 2 15.68 11.16 -6.43
C LYS A 2 14.93 10.88 -5.11
N ILE A 3 15.24 11.63 -4.05
CA ILE A 3 14.69 11.42 -2.70
C ILE A 3 13.23 11.89 -2.61
N GLN A 4 12.87 12.98 -3.28
CA GLN A 4 11.50 13.53 -3.21
C GLN A 4 10.46 12.56 -3.80
N SER A 5 10.79 11.87 -4.89
CA SER A 5 9.90 10.90 -5.53
C SER A 5 9.69 9.65 -4.69
N LEU A 6 10.74 9.18 -3.99
CA LEU A 6 10.63 8.04 -3.08
C LEU A 6 9.81 8.38 -1.83
N GLN A 7 9.97 9.60 -1.29
CA GLN A 7 9.15 10.08 -0.19
C GLN A 7 7.67 10.21 -0.56
N ALA A 8 7.38 10.66 -1.79
CA ALA A 8 6.01 10.75 -2.30
C ALA A 8 5.37 9.35 -2.48
N LEU A 9 6.10 8.40 -3.06
CA LEU A 9 5.64 7.01 -3.21
C LEU A 9 5.39 6.35 -1.85
N TYR A 10 6.30 6.55 -0.89
CA TYR A 10 6.16 6.01 0.46
C TYR A 10 4.93 6.60 1.17
N ARG A 11 4.65 7.90 1.01
CA ARG A 11 3.44 8.53 1.57
C ARG A 11 2.15 7.91 1.01
N ASP A 12 2.06 7.73 -0.31
CA ASP A 12 0.87 7.13 -0.94
C ASP A 12 0.67 5.66 -0.51
N LEU A 13 1.76 4.90 -0.42
CA LEU A 13 1.75 3.52 0.08
C LEU A 13 1.21 3.44 1.51
N VAL A 14 1.78 4.23 2.42
CA VAL A 14 1.39 4.23 3.83
C VAL A 14 -0.06 4.68 3.98
N GLU A 15 -0.50 5.72 3.26
CA GLU A 15 -1.88 6.20 3.34
C GLU A 15 -2.88 5.12 2.89
N LYS A 16 -2.64 4.46 1.76
CA LYS A 16 -3.53 3.40 1.25
C LYS A 16 -3.58 2.19 2.17
N CYS A 17 -2.43 1.69 2.60
CA CYS A 17 -2.39 0.50 3.46
C CYS A 17 -2.96 0.80 4.84
N PHE A 18 -2.73 2.01 5.38
CA PHE A 18 -3.34 2.42 6.64
C PHE A 18 -4.87 2.50 6.52
N ARG A 19 -5.42 3.14 5.48
CA ARG A 19 -6.88 3.22 5.28
C ARG A 19 -7.54 1.86 5.04
N SER A 20 -6.83 0.92 4.39
CA SER A 20 -7.40 -0.39 4.05
C SER A 20 -7.25 -1.44 5.15
N CYS A 21 -6.20 -1.35 5.98
CA CYS A 21 -5.89 -2.36 6.98
C CYS A 21 -6.20 -1.89 8.40
N CYS A 22 -5.97 -0.61 8.73
CA CYS A 22 -6.21 -0.07 10.07
C CYS A 22 -7.60 0.54 10.17
N ALA A 23 -8.61 -0.32 10.28
CA ALA A 23 -10.00 0.08 10.46
C ALA A 23 -10.45 0.05 11.93
N ASP A 24 -9.70 -0.63 12.81
CA ASP A 24 -10.08 -0.87 14.20
C ASP A 24 -9.18 -0.08 15.14
N PHE A 25 -9.67 1.04 15.66
CA PHE A 25 -8.96 1.87 16.64
C PHE A 25 -9.10 1.35 18.08
N ALA A 26 -9.57 0.10 18.24
CA ALA A 26 -9.83 -0.50 19.55
C ALA A 26 -8.56 -0.80 20.36
N CYS A 27 -7.39 -0.90 19.71
CA CYS A 27 -6.12 -1.20 20.35
C CYS A 27 -5.02 -0.21 19.96
N LYS A 28 -4.18 0.15 20.95
CA LYS A 28 -2.99 0.98 20.76
C LYS A 28 -1.91 0.30 19.91
N ALA A 29 -2.01 -1.02 19.73
CA ALA A 29 -1.11 -1.83 18.94
C ALA A 29 -1.89 -2.50 17.81
N MET A 30 -1.27 -2.60 16.63
CA MET A 30 -1.83 -3.35 15.50
C MET A 30 -2.04 -4.80 15.91
N THR A 31 -3.20 -5.34 15.53
CA THR A 31 -3.48 -6.77 15.72
C THR A 31 -2.73 -7.60 14.67
N SER A 32 -2.49 -8.89 14.93
CA SER A 32 -1.80 -9.77 13.96
C SER A 32 -2.50 -9.85 12.59
N LYS A 33 -3.81 -9.58 12.56
CA LYS A 33 -4.59 -9.51 11.31
C LYS A 33 -4.22 -8.27 10.49
N GLU A 34 -4.05 -7.13 11.14
CA GLU A 34 -3.64 -5.88 10.49
C GLU A 34 -2.20 -5.97 10.01
N GLU A 35 -1.31 -6.58 10.79
CA GLU A 35 0.08 -6.79 10.38
C GLU A 35 0.18 -7.62 9.09
N THR A 36 -0.58 -8.72 9.02
CA THR A 36 -0.71 -9.55 7.81
C THR A 36 -1.32 -8.76 6.64
N CYS A 37 -2.33 -7.93 6.90
CA CYS A 37 -2.97 -7.10 5.90
C CYS A 37 -2.00 -6.07 5.31
N VAL A 38 -1.20 -5.39 6.15
CA VAL A 38 -0.21 -4.40 5.70
C VAL A 38 0.85 -5.06 4.82
N ILE A 39 1.35 -6.23 5.19
CA ILE A 39 2.33 -6.98 4.37
C ILE A 39 1.76 -7.30 2.98
N ASN A 40 0.54 -7.83 2.92
CA ASN A 40 -0.14 -8.14 1.66
C ASN A 40 -0.53 -6.88 0.87
N CYS A 41 -0.79 -5.76 1.54
CA CYS A 41 -1.06 -4.48 0.89
C CYS A 41 0.18 -3.91 0.19
N VAL A 42 1.34 -4.00 0.84
CA VAL A 42 2.62 -3.56 0.26
C VAL A 42 2.96 -4.39 -0.99
N ASP A 43 2.80 -5.71 -0.92
CA ASP A 43 3.00 -6.61 -2.07
C ASP A 43 2.10 -6.23 -3.25
N LYS A 44 0.80 -6.05 -2.99
CA LYS A 44 -0.17 -5.60 -4.00
C LYS A 44 0.15 -4.21 -4.55
N PHE A 45 0.65 -3.29 -3.74
CA PHE A 45 1.00 -1.94 -4.20
C PHE A 45 2.19 -1.98 -5.17
N LEU A 46 3.20 -2.79 -4.86
CA LEU A 46 4.38 -2.97 -5.70
C LEU A 46 4.03 -3.72 -7.00
N ASP A 47 3.21 -4.79 -6.95
CA ASP A 47 2.76 -5.51 -8.15
C ASP A 47 1.88 -4.62 -9.05
N LYS A 48 0.98 -3.83 -8.47
CA LYS A 48 0.16 -2.83 -9.20
C LYS A 48 0.97 -1.67 -9.77
N SER A 49 2.02 -1.24 -9.07
CA SER A 49 2.93 -0.19 -9.58
C SER A 49 3.78 -0.71 -10.75
N SER A 50 3.97 -2.03 -10.84
CA SER A 50 4.73 -2.70 -11.90
C SER A 50 3.88 -3.03 -13.14
N LYS A 51 2.57 -3.21 -12.96
CA LYS A 51 1.63 -3.48 -14.06
C LYS A 51 1.02 -2.18 -14.57
N HIS A 52 1.59 -1.68 -15.67
CA HIS A 52 1.09 -0.54 -16.43
C HIS A 52 -0.42 -0.66 -16.65
N PRO A 53 -1.23 0.36 -16.31
CA PRO A 53 -2.69 0.33 -16.50
C PRO A 53 -3.11 0.18 -17.97
N GLU A 54 -2.21 0.35 -18.95
CA GLU A 54 -2.46 0.20 -20.39
C GLU A 54 -2.53 -1.27 -20.84
N SER A 55 -1.98 -2.23 -20.09
CA SER A 55 -1.96 -3.64 -20.55
C SER A 55 -3.31 -4.35 -20.43
N ARG A 56 -4.38 -3.67 -20.00
CA ARG A 56 -5.75 -4.23 -19.99
C ARG A 56 -6.72 -3.54 -20.96
N PHE A 57 -6.26 -2.57 -21.76
CA PHE A 57 -7.08 -1.89 -22.77
C PHE A 57 -6.76 -2.33 -24.22
N ALA A 58 -5.93 -3.36 -24.39
CA ALA A 58 -5.51 -3.88 -25.70
C ALA A 58 -6.13 -5.26 -26.03
N GLU A 59 -7.35 -5.52 -25.56
CA GLU A 59 -8.19 -6.64 -26.02
C GLU A 59 -9.61 -6.13 -26.31
#